data_AF-A0A2K8P588-F1
#
_entry.id   AF-A0A2K8P588-F1
#
_cell.length_a   1.000
_cell.length_b   1.000
_cell.length_c   1.000
_cell.angle_alpha   90.00
_cell.angle_beta   90.00
_cell.angle_gamma   90.00
#
_symmetry.space_group_name_H-M   'P 1'
#
loop_
_entity.id
_entity.type
_entity.pdbx_description
1 polymer ?
#
loop_
_entity_poly.entity_id
_entity_poly.type
_entity_poly.pdbx_seq_one_letter_code
_entity_poly.pdbx_strand_id
1 'polypeptide(L)' 'METDKLLGLIIMIIGLFIMVIFGVLAFWVKNRSKIHDEFYRRNKESQTIWEFTKKNFPIFLALFGFVMAFSGLMMLV' A
#
# COMPACT_ATOMS: atom_id res chain seq x y z
N MET A 1 -21.23 -7.46 -19.81
CA MET A 1 -21.98 -6.86 -18.68
C MET A 1 -21.89 -7.72 -17.41
N GLU A 2 -22.28 -9.00 -17.41
CA GLU A 2 -22.03 -9.87 -16.24
C GLU A 2 -20.55 -10.18 -16.03
N THR A 3 -19.80 -10.45 -17.11
CA THR A 3 -18.35 -10.71 -17.04
C THR A 3 -17.57 -9.49 -16.56
N ASP A 4 -17.96 -8.28 -16.99
CA ASP A 4 -17.29 -7.03 -16.58
C ASP A 4 -17.50 -6.77 -15.09
N LYS A 5 -18.70 -7.07 -14.58
CA LYS A 5 -19.00 -7.01 -13.14
C LYS A 5 -18.22 -8.07 -12.36
N LEU A 6 -18.12 -9.29 -12.86
CA LEU A 6 -17.31 -10.34 -12.22
C LEU A 6 -15.82 -9.94 -12.16
N LEU A 7 -15.27 -9.39 -13.25
CA LEU A 7 -13.91 -8.88 -13.30
C LEU A 7 -13.70 -7.72 -12.33
N GLY A 8 -14.63 -6.76 -12.30
CA GLY A 8 -14.62 -5.64 -11.34
C GLY A 8 -14.60 -6.12 -9.89
N LEU A 9 -15.41 -7.14 -9.56
CA LEU A 9 -15.44 -7.75 -8.23
C LEU A 9 -14.10 -8.39 -7.86
N ILE A 10 -13.50 -9.16 -8.77
CA ILE A 10 -12.20 -9.82 -8.55
C ILE A 10 -11.10 -8.77 -8.32
N ILE A 11 -11.03 -7.75 -9.17
CA ILE A 11 -10.07 -6.65 -9.06
C ILE A 11 -10.26 -5.91 -7.74
N MET A 12 -11.52 -5.65 -7.35
CA MET A 12 -11.85 -4.98 -6.10
C MET A 12 -11.36 -5.76 -4.89
N ILE A 13 -11.64 -7.07 -4.83
CA ILE A 13 -11.23 -7.95 -3.75
C ILE A 13 -9.69 -8.01 -3.65
N ILE A 14 -9.00 -8.20 -4.77
CA ILE A 14 -7.53 -8.23 -4.80
C ILE A 14 -6.96 -6.89 -4.31
N GLY A 15 -7.51 -5.77 -4.78
CA GLY A 15 -7.09 -4.43 -4.35
C GLY A 15 -7.25 -4.23 -2.84
N LEU A 16 -8.38 -4.64 -2.28
CA LEU A 16 -8.63 -4.57 -0.84
C LEU A 16 -7.65 -5.44 -0.03
N PHE A 17 -7.38 -6.67 -0.49
CA PHE A 17 -6.40 -7.55 0.16
C PHE A 17 -5.01 -6.92 0.18
N ILE A 18 -4.54 -6.40 -0.96
CA ILE A 18 -3.25 -5.72 -1.06
C ILE A 18 -3.23 -4.50 -0.11
N MET A 19 -4.28 -3.67 -0.15
CA MET A 19 -4.38 -2.48 0.69
C MET A 19 -4.29 -2.83 2.19
N VAL A 20 -5.03 -3.83 2.66
CA VAL A 20 -5.04 -4.24 4.07
C VAL A 20 -3.72 -4.86 4.48
N ILE A 21 -3.19 -5.82 3.71
CA ILE A 21 -1.93 -6.50 4.05
C ILE A 21 -0.78 -5.50 4.13
N PHE A 22 -0.62 -4.66 3.10
CA PHE A 22 0.48 -3.70 3.05
C PHE A 22 0.25 -2.49 3.96
N GLY A 23 -1.00 -2.10 4.21
CA GLY A 23 -1.35 -1.08 5.21
C GLY A 23 -0.99 -1.51 6.63
N VAL A 24 -1.32 -2.75 7.01
CA VAL A 24 -0.92 -3.33 8.29
C VAL A 24 0.60 -3.48 8.37
N LEU A 25 1.25 -3.95 7.30
CA LEU A 25 2.71 -4.06 7.24
C LEU A 25 3.38 -2.68 7.41
N ALA A 26 2.87 -1.66 6.73
CA ALA A 26 3.37 -0.28 6.84
C ALA A 26 3.23 0.24 8.28
N PHE A 27 2.08 -0.01 8.92
CA PHE A 27 1.86 0.34 10.31
C PHE A 27 2.85 -0.39 11.23
N TRP A 28 3.04 -1.69 11.04
CA TRP A 28 3.93 -2.50 11.86
C TRP A 28 5.40 -2.11 11.71
N VAL A 29 5.88 -1.90 10.48
CA VAL A 29 7.24 -1.41 10.18
C VAL A 29 7.46 -0.03 10.81
N LYS A 30 6.49 0.88 10.69
CA LYS A 30 6.58 2.22 11.28
C LYS A 30 6.58 2.16 12.80
N ASN A 31 5.79 1.28 13.42
CA ASN A 31 5.70 1.17 14.88
C ASN A 31 6.91 0.45 15.51
N ARG A 32 7.43 -0.62 14.89
CA ARG A 32 8.68 -1.29 15.30
C ARG A 32 9.89 -0.36 15.23
N SER A 33 9.90 0.58 14.27
CA SER A 33 10.99 1.56 14.13
C SER A 33 11.08 2.57 15.29
N LYS A 34 9.99 2.78 16.05
CA LYS A 34 9.97 3.68 17.22
C LYS A 34 10.66 3.08 18.45
N ILE A 35 10.80 1.75 18.51
CA ILE A 35 11.25 1.10 19.76
C ILE A 35 12.78 0.96 19.82
N HIS A 36 13.51 1.09 18.70
CA HIS A 36 14.92 0.68 18.64
C HIS A 36 15.98 1.74 18.31
N ASP A 37 15.70 2.96 17.84
CA ASP A 37 16.77 3.96 17.54
C ASP A 37 16.19 5.33 17.11
N GLU A 38 15.43 6.00 17.99
CA GLU A 38 14.51 7.07 17.58
C GLU A 38 15.13 8.34 16.97
N PHE A 39 16.44 8.57 17.06
CA PHE A 39 17.03 9.84 16.61
C PHE A 39 18.00 9.73 15.42
N TYR A 40 18.89 8.73 15.39
CA TYR A 40 20.03 8.72 14.45
C TYR A 40 19.67 8.18 13.05
N ARG A 41 18.65 7.31 12.94
CA ARG A 41 18.28 6.64 11.67
C ARG A 41 17.10 7.28 10.94
N ARG A 42 16.30 8.10 11.64
CA ARG A 42 15.15 8.82 11.06
C ARG A 42 15.56 10.01 10.21
N ASN A 43 16.67 10.67 10.55
CA ASN A 43 17.21 11.86 9.88
C ASN A 43 18.27 11.59 8.81
N LYS A 44 18.53 10.32 8.44
CA LYS A 44 19.13 10.07 7.12
C LYS A 44 18.05 10.39 6.10
N GLU A 45 18.03 11.65 5.66
CA GLU A 45 17.26 12.08 4.50
C GLU A 45 17.53 11.09 3.38
N SER A 46 16.47 10.60 2.75
CA SER A 46 16.62 9.81 1.54
C SER A 46 17.26 10.71 0.50
N GLN A 47 18.52 10.46 0.18
CA GLN A 47 19.26 11.33 -0.74
C GLN A 47 18.84 11.09 -2.19
N THR A 48 18.09 10.01 -2.44
CA THR A 48 17.55 9.67 -3.75
C THR A 48 16.08 9.24 -3.66
N ILE A 49 15.36 9.44 -4.76
CA ILE A 49 13.97 8.96 -4.93
C ILE A 49 13.90 7.43 -4.72
N TRP A 50 14.92 6.69 -5.17
CA TRP A 50 14.98 5.24 -5.01
C TRP A 50 15.01 4.80 -3.54
N GLU A 51 15.78 5.49 -2.70
CA GLU A 51 15.82 5.21 -1.26
C GLU A 51 14.50 5.54 -0.57
N PHE A 52 13.86 6.65 -0.96
CA PHE A 52 12.55 7.02 -0.47
C PHE A 52 11.50 5.97 -0.82
N THR A 53 11.49 5.50 -2.07
CA THR A 53 10.56 4.47 -2.53
C THR A 53 10.76 3.17 -1.78
N LYS A 54 12.01 2.70 -1.61
CA LYS A 54 12.30 1.49 -0.82
C LYS A 54 11.84 1.61 0.64
N LYS A 55 12.10 2.76 1.27
CA LYS A 55 11.72 3.01 2.68
C LYS A 55 10.21 3.00 2.89
N ASN A 56 9.44 3.52 1.92
CA ASN A 56 7.99 3.64 1.99
C ASN A 56 7.25 2.60 1.14
N PHE A 57 7.94 1.57 0.64
CA PHE A 57 7.39 0.61 -0.31
C PHE A 57 6.06 -0.03 0.14
N PRO A 58 5.89 -0.44 1.42
CA PRO A 58 4.61 -0.93 1.91
C PRO A 58 3.47 0.09 1.78
N ILE A 59 3.75 1.39 1.97
CA ILE A 59 2.74 2.44 1.80
C ILE A 59 2.36 2.59 0.33
N PHE A 60 3.34 2.55 -0.58
CA PHE A 60 3.09 2.59 -2.01
C PHE A 60 2.20 1.43 -2.48
N LEU A 61 2.48 0.21 -2.01
CA LEU A 61 1.65 -0.95 -2.32
C LEU A 61 0.24 -0.85 -1.72
N ALA A 62 0.11 -0.29 -0.53
CA ALA A 62 -1.21 -0.05 0.06
C ALA A 62 -2.05 0.93 -0.78
N LEU A 63 -1.43 2.03 -1.24
CA LEU A 63 -2.07 3.00 -2.15
C LEU A 63 -2.40 2.39 -3.51
N PHE A 64 -1.50 1.55 -4.05
CA PHE A 64 -1.77 0.82 -5.28
C PHE A 64 -2.99 -0.11 -5.14
N GLY A 65 -3.07 -0.85 -4.03
CA GLY A 65 -4.23 -1.67 -3.68
C GLY A 65 -5.52 -0.85 -3.60
N PHE A 66 -5.47 0.34 -3.00
CA PHE A 66 -6.60 1.27 -2.98
C PHE A 66 -7.06 1.69 -4.38
N VAL A 67 -6.13 2.08 -5.26
CA VAL A 67 -6.46 2.46 -6.65
C VAL A 67 -7.07 1.29 -7.40
N MET A 68 -6.53 0.07 -7.25
CA MET A 68 -7.13 -1.13 -7.85
C MET A 68 -8.54 -1.39 -7.30
N ALA A 69 -8.73 -1.29 -5.99
CA ALA A 69 -10.03 -1.50 -5.36
C ALA A 69 -11.07 -0.52 -5.91
N PHE A 70 -10.69 0.76 -6.01
CA PHE A 70 -11.53 1.81 -6.56
C PHE A 70 -11.85 1.59 -8.04
N SER A 71 -10.87 1.23 -8.86
CA SER A 71 -11.10 0.90 -10.27
C SER A 71 -12.05 -0.29 -10.44
N GLY A 72 -11.91 -1.34 -9.62
CA GLY A 72 -12.84 -2.48 -9.63
C GLY A 72 -14.26 -2.08 -9.22
N LEU A 73 -14.41 -1.19 -8.24
CA LEU A 73 -15.70 -0.62 -7.86
C LEU A 73 -16.34 0.19 -8.99
N MET A 74 -15.55 1.00 -9.71
CA MET A 74 -16.04 1.78 -10.86
C MET A 74 -16.52 0.89 -12.02
N MET A 75 -16.08 -0.36 -12.11
CA MET A 75 -16.57 -1.34 -13.10
C MET A 75 -17.86 -2.04 -12.66
N LEU A 76 -18.20 -1.99 -11.38
CA LEU A 76 -19.43 -2.57 -10.82
C LEU A 76 -20.63 -1.63 -10.93
N VAL A 77 -20.36 -0.32 -10.89
CA VAL A 77 -21.31 0.77 -11.09
C VAL A 77 -21.68 0.87 -12.56
#